data_AF-A0A7J3DN66-F1
#
_entry.id   AF-A0A7J3DN66-F1
#
_cell.length_a   1.000
_cell.length_b   1.000
_cell.length_c   1.000
_cell.angle_alpha   90.00
_cell.angle_beta   90.00
_cell.angle_gamma   90.00
#
_symmetry.space_group_name_H-M   'P 1'
#
loop_
_entity.id
_entity.type
_entity.pdbx_description
1 polymer ?
#
loop_
_entity_poly.entity_id
_entity_poly.type
_entity_poly.pdbx_seq_one_letter_code
_entity_poly.pdbx_strand_id
1 'polypeptide(L)' 'MEKLFGTDGIRGIANEFPIEPNTIVQIGKALGIFLRERYKRPSVVIGKDTRLSGYMVEYAMTSGLLSSGS' A
#
# COMPACT_ATOMS: atom_id res chain seq x y z
N MET A 1 -2.24 -7.98 18.30
CA MET A 1 -2.43 -7.37 16.98
C MET A 1 -1.23 -6.48 16.76
N GLU A 2 -0.28 -6.89 15.91
CA GLU A 2 0.90 -6.06 15.69
C GLU A 2 0.50 -4.74 15.03
N LYS A 3 1.05 -3.64 15.56
CA LYS A 3 0.74 -2.30 15.08
C LYS A 3 1.50 -2.09 13.76
N LEU A 4 0.81 -2.19 12.62
CA LEU A 4 1.42 -1.96 11.31
C LEU A 4 2.02 -0.56 11.17
N PHE A 5 1.34 0.46 11.72
CA PHE A 5 1.74 1.86 11.61
C PHE A 5 2.56 2.33 12.83
N GLY A 6 3.83 2.62 12.62
CA GLY A 6 4.69 3.35 13.55
C GLY A 6 4.50 4.86 13.43
N THR A 7 5.46 5.63 13.96
CA THR A 7 5.47 7.11 13.88
C THR A 7 5.46 7.62 12.45
N ASP A 8 6.24 6.97 11.58
CA ASP A 8 6.47 7.39 10.19
C ASP A 8 5.88 6.39 9.17
N GLY A 9 4.77 5.74 9.52
CA GLY A 9 4.15 4.72 8.68
C GLY A 9 4.67 3.31 8.94
N ILE A 10 4.64 2.47 7.90
CA ILE A 10 4.99 1.04 7.97
C ILE A 10 6.46 0.88 7.53
N ARG A 11 7.28 0.23 8.35
CA ARG A 11 8.70 -0.01 8.07
C ARG A 11 9.05 -1.47 8.34
N GLY A 12 10.04 -1.98 7.63
CA GLY A 12 10.50 -3.37 7.75
C GLY A 12 11.48 -3.73 6.64
N ILE A 13 11.96 -4.97 6.67
CA ILE A 13 12.80 -5.53 5.62
C ILE A 13 11.90 -5.92 4.44
N ALA A 14 12.32 -5.60 3.22
CA ALA A 14 11.55 -5.95 2.03
C ALA A 14 11.43 -7.48 1.87
N ASN A 15 10.24 -7.96 1.47
CA ASN A 15 9.86 -9.38 1.41
C ASN A 15 9.68 -10.05 2.79
N GLU A 16 9.76 -9.31 3.88
CA GLU A 16 9.45 -9.80 5.21
C GLU A 16 8.26 -9.02 5.77
N PHE A 17 7.44 -9.65 6.60
CA PHE A 17 6.38 -8.94 7.30
C PHE A 17 6.97 -7.77 8.11
N PRO A 18 6.43 -6.54 8.03
CA PRO A 18 5.21 -6.14 7.32
C PRO A 18 5.40 -5.61 5.88
N ILE A 19 6.61 -5.57 5.33
CA ILE A 19 6.93 -5.08 3.97
C ILE A 19 7.03 -6.25 2.96
N GLU A 20 6.05 -7.15 3.00
CA GLU A 20 5.89 -8.24 2.03
C GLU A 20 4.76 -7.92 1.03
N PRO A 21 4.81 -8.44 -0.21
CA PRO A 21 3.84 -8.11 -1.26
C PRO A 21 2.38 -8.29 -0.84
N ASN A 22 2.05 -9.41 -0.18
CA ASN A 22 0.68 -9.70 0.23
C ASN A 22 0.15 -8.64 1.21
N THR A 23 0.95 -8.26 2.20
CA THR A 23 0.58 -7.22 3.16
C THR A 23 0.36 -5.88 2.47
N ILE A 24 1.22 -5.48 1.54
CA ILE A 24 1.07 -4.23 0.78
C ILE A 24 -0.18 -4.25 -0.12
N VAL A 25 -0.52 -5.37 -0.76
CA VAL A 25 -1.76 -5.51 -1.53
C VAL A 25 -2.99 -5.29 -0.63
N GLN A 26 -3.01 -5.88 0.57
CA GLN A 26 -4.11 -5.69 1.51
C GLN A 26 -4.23 -4.24 1.97
N ILE A 27 -3.12 -3.56 2.22
CA ILE A 27 -3.10 -2.13 2.54
C ILE A 27 -3.68 -1.31 1.38
N GLY A 28 -3.33 -1.62 0.14
CA GLY A 28 -3.90 -0.96 -1.04
C GLY A 28 -5.38 -1.16 -1.21
N LYS A 29 -5.87 -2.37 -0.98
CA LYS A 29 -7.29 -2.64 -1.01
C LYS A 29 -8.04 -1.87 0.08
N ALA A 30 -7.51 -1.86 1.30
CA ALA A 30 -8.09 -1.11 2.42
C ALA A 30 -8.12 0.40 2.14
N LEU A 31 -7.01 0.96 1.62
CA LEU A 31 -6.93 2.37 1.24
C LEU A 31 -7.93 2.72 0.13
N GLY A 32 -8.06 1.88 -0.90
CA GLY A 32 -8.98 2.11 -2.00
C GLY A 32 -10.46 2.06 -1.57
N ILE A 33 -10.84 1.14 -0.67
CA ILE A 33 -12.17 1.12 -0.06
C ILE A 33 -12.42 2.42 0.71
N PHE A 34 -11.49 2.79 1.60
CA PHE A 34 -11.58 3.97 2.43
C PHE A 34 -11.71 5.29 1.63
N LEU A 35 -10.96 5.42 0.54
CA LEU A 35 -11.01 6.63 -0.29
C LEU A 35 -12.35 6.76 -1.03
N ARG A 36 -12.96 5.66 -1.49
CA ARG A 36 -14.25 5.69 -2.19
C ARG A 36 -15.42 6.09 -1.30
N GLU A 37 -15.37 5.74 -0.02
CA GLU A 37 -16.37 6.18 0.95
C GLU A 37 -16.35 7.70 1.17
N ARG A 38 -15.22 8.37 0.87
CA ARG A 38 -15.00 9.79 1.17
C ARG A 38 -15.00 10.70 -0.06
N TYR A 39 -14.65 10.15 -1.23
CA TYR A 39 -14.48 10.93 -2.45
C TYR A 39 -15.20 10.28 -3.62
N LYS A 40 -15.96 11.08 -4.38
CA LYS A 40 -16.72 10.63 -5.56
C LYS A 40 -15.82 10.12 -6.70
N ARG A 41 -14.60 10.64 -6.80
CA ARG A 41 -13.58 10.29 -7.81
C ARG A 41 -12.20 10.30 -7.14
N PRO A 42 -11.83 9.24 -6.42
CA PRO A 42 -10.55 9.19 -5.73
C PRO A 42 -9.39 9.13 -6.75
N SER A 43 -8.29 9.77 -6.42
CA SER A 43 -7.03 9.67 -7.17
C SER A 43 -5.88 9.51 -6.20
N VAL A 44 -4.90 8.69 -6.57
CA VAL A 44 -3.75 8.34 -5.73
C VAL A 44 -2.47 8.51 -6.54
N VAL A 45 -1.46 9.15 -5.93
CA VAL A 45 -0.11 9.25 -6.48
C VAL A 45 0.80 8.38 -5.63
N ILE A 46 1.57 7.50 -6.26
CA ILE A 46 2.54 6.64 -5.60
C ILE A 46 3.94 7.16 -5.92
N GLY A 47 4.68 7.56 -4.88
CA GLY A 47 6.09 7.91 -4.96
C GLY A 47 6.97 6.82 -4.33
N LYS A 48 8.14 6.58 -4.92
CA LYS A 48 9.16 5.67 -4.37
C LYS A 48 10.54 6.29 -4.43
N ASP A 49 11.47 5.74 -3.64
CA ASP A 49 12.90 6.06 -3.76
C ASP A 49 13.58 5.17 -4.82
N THR A 50 14.91 5.18 -4.85
CA THR A 50 15.73 4.42 -5.81
C THR A 50 15.98 2.96 -5.42
N ARG A 51 15.43 2.47 -4.29
CA ARG A 51 15.62 1.09 -3.86
C ARG A 51 14.93 0.13 -4.84
N LEU A 52 15.60 -1.00 -5.13
CA LEU A 52 15.06 -2.04 -6.00
C LEU A 52 13.74 -2.61 -5.45
N SER A 53 13.63 -2.77 -4.12
CA SER A 53 12.40 -3.20 -3.45
C SER A 53 11.24 -2.22 -3.61
N GLY A 54 11.50 -0.98 -4.03
CA GLY A 54 10.47 0.01 -4.33
C GLY A 54 9.52 -0.44 -5.45
N TYR A 55 10.01 -1.19 -6.46
CA TYR A 55 9.15 -1.72 -7.52
C TYR A 55 8.14 -2.75 -6.99
N MET A 56 8.58 -3.62 -6.08
CA MET A 56 7.71 -4.60 -5.45
C MET A 56 6.59 -3.90 -4.67
N VAL A 57 6.94 -2.90 -3.85
CA VAL A 57 5.96 -2.13 -3.08
C VAL A 57 5.02 -1.38 -4.01
N GLU A 58 5.55 -0.69 -5.03
CA GLU A 58 4.76 0.06 -6.01
C GLU A 58 3.73 -0.82 -6.72
N TYR A 59 4.14 -1.97 -7.26
CA TYR A 59 3.24 -2.87 -7.99
C TYR A 59 2.22 -3.53 -7.06
N ALA A 60 2.63 -3.98 -5.87
CA ALA A 60 1.71 -4.54 -4.89
C ALA A 60 0.65 -3.50 -4.44
N MET A 61 1.10 -2.26 -4.16
CA MET A 61 0.25 -1.14 -3.76
C MET A 61 -0.77 -0.80 -4.85
N THR A 62 -0.29 -0.69 -6.09
CA THR A 62 -1.10 -0.41 -7.28
C THR A 62 -2.14 -1.50 -7.49
N SER A 63 -1.74 -2.77 -7.43
CA SER A 63 -2.65 -3.91 -7.58
C SER A 63 -3.75 -3.88 -6.51
N GLY A 64 -3.39 -3.62 -5.24
CA GLY A 64 -4.35 -3.49 -4.15
C GLY A 64 -5.38 -2.38 -4.41
N LEU A 65 -4.91 -1.19 -4.78
CA LEU A 65 -5.75 -0.03 -5.08
C LEU A 65 -6.72 -0.32 -6.23
N LEU A 66 -6.23 -0.84 -7.36
CA LEU A 66 -7.05 -1.15 -8.54
C LEU A 66 -8.05 -2.27 -8.25
N SER A 67 -7.65 -3.30 -7.50
CA SER A 67 -8.55 -4.41 -7.14
C SER A 67 -9.74 -3.99 -6.29
N SER A 68 -9.61 -2.88 -5.54
CA SER A 68 -10.74 -2.37 -4.78
C SER A 68 -11.81 -1.81 -5.71
N GLY A 69 -11.47 -1.39 -6.93
CA GLY A 69 -12.38 -0.80 -7.92
C GLY A 69 -12.35 0.72 -7.89
N SER A 70 -11.19 1.29 -8.26
CA SER A 70 -11.01 2.74 -8.47
C SER A 70 -12.03 3.31 -9.44
#